data_AF-A0A388PHG3-F1
#
_entry.id   AF-A0A388PHG3-F1
#
_cell.length_a   1.000
_cell.length_b   1.000
_cell.length_c   1.000
_cell.angle_alpha   90.00
_cell.angle_beta   90.00
_cell.angle_gamma   90.00
#
_symmetry.space_group_name_H-M   'P 1'
#
loop_
_entity.id
_entity.type
_entity.pdbx_description
1 polymer ?
#
loop_
_entity_poly.entity_id
_entity_poly.type
_entity_poly.pdbx_seq_one_letter_code
_entity_poly.pdbx_strand_id
1 'polypeptide(L)'
;MRDNEPPPLPSDLPPPLPLRSPVTPAPQPVRPVVVVPVAQPAAPAPSPAPKAAPAPSGKLWWVWCLAGAFACLVLFVVCLNCNPATTATDRIWGKVQGAVAQQIDPEAHPLLAWGANFLFNKYLALPYAQMKAIGFTFAFIACLLLPAGCSLLSAALGHPIFMFGGAPGGWRSTWQSYGLHRFICDAGSLLVIALALMVPMEPTTAASVLIVFLPAIRLGSMITLWVLLARAHGFGPVRIIFLGLPSIFFVTIFSGFLAFILALYFYAYLVARSF
;
A
#
# COMPACT_ATOMS: atom_id res chain seq x y z
N MET A 1 -30.13 -3.41 74.15
CA MET A 1 -28.74 -3.41 74.63
C MET A 1 -28.16 -2.03 74.36
N ARG A 2 -27.86 -1.32 75.45
CA ARG A 2 -26.95 -0.17 75.61
C ARG A 2 -27.28 1.13 74.86
N ASP A 3 -27.90 2.00 75.65
CA ASP A 3 -27.74 3.45 75.68
C ASP A 3 -26.26 3.85 75.64
N ASN A 4 -25.93 4.84 74.80
CA ASN A 4 -24.65 5.53 74.75
C ASN A 4 -24.94 7.04 74.79
N GLU A 5 -25.30 7.56 75.96
CA GLU A 5 -25.22 8.98 76.25
C GLU A 5 -23.76 9.38 76.54
N PRO A 6 -23.22 10.42 75.90
CA PRO A 6 -21.94 11.00 76.29
C PRO A 6 -22.06 11.83 77.60
N PRO A 7 -20.98 11.90 78.39
CA PRO A 7 -21.00 12.49 79.73
C PRO A 7 -21.19 14.03 79.74
N PRO A 8 -21.69 14.60 80.85
CA PRO A 8 -21.92 16.04 80.98
C PRO A 8 -20.60 16.84 81.02
N LEU A 9 -20.62 18.00 80.35
CA LEU A 9 -19.51 18.97 80.34
C LEU A 9 -19.35 19.64 81.72
N PRO A 10 -18.11 19.87 82.20
CA PRO A 10 -17.85 20.55 83.47
C PRO A 10 -18.17 22.05 83.41
N SER A 11 -18.93 22.50 84.41
CA SER A 11 -19.59 23.81 84.54
C SER A 11 -18.72 24.92 85.16
N ASP A 12 -17.43 24.99 84.85
CA ASP A 12 -16.51 25.97 85.47
C ASP A 12 -15.77 26.81 84.41
N LEU A 13 -16.51 27.73 83.77
CA LEU A 13 -15.92 28.82 82.98
C LEU A 13 -16.37 30.18 83.56
N PRO A 14 -15.43 31.05 83.96
CA PRO A 14 -15.75 32.35 84.55
C PRO A 14 -16.40 33.31 83.53
N PRO A 15 -17.20 34.29 84.00
CA PRO A 15 -17.95 35.19 83.13
C PRO A 15 -17.05 36.07 82.25
N PRO A 16 -17.49 36.43 81.03
CA PRO A 16 -16.68 37.22 80.11
C PRO A 16 -16.47 38.65 80.62
N LEU A 17 -15.21 39.09 80.66
CA LEU A 17 -14.83 40.46 80.97
C LEU A 17 -15.29 41.44 79.87
N PRO A 18 -15.64 42.69 80.23
CA PRO A 18 -16.20 43.66 79.29
C PRO A 18 -15.21 44.07 78.19
N LEU A 19 -15.73 44.17 76.96
CA LEU A 19 -15.02 44.67 75.78
C LEU A 19 -14.41 46.04 76.03
N ARG A 20 -13.07 46.10 76.12
CA ARG A 20 -12.30 47.34 76.08
C ARG A 20 -12.01 47.66 74.61
N SER A 21 -12.68 48.67 74.07
CA SER A 21 -12.41 49.20 72.73
C SER A 21 -10.94 49.64 72.61
N PRO A 22 -10.16 49.11 71.65
CA PRO A 22 -8.83 49.63 71.37
C PRO A 22 -8.95 50.99 70.69
N VAL A 23 -8.31 51.99 71.29
CA VAL A 23 -8.05 53.31 70.71
C VAL A 23 -7.32 53.13 69.39
N THR A 24 -7.88 53.66 68.30
CA THR A 24 -7.27 53.65 66.97
C THR A 24 -6.06 54.59 66.95
N PRO A 25 -4.82 54.14 66.68
CA PRO A 25 -3.73 55.05 66.36
C PRO A 25 -3.93 55.56 64.92
N ALA A 26 -3.68 56.85 64.70
CA ALA A 26 -3.74 57.46 63.38
C ALA A 26 -2.80 56.73 62.37
N PRO A 27 -3.20 56.58 61.10
CA PRO A 27 -2.41 55.88 60.11
C PRO A 27 -1.12 56.65 59.80
N GLN A 28 0.03 56.02 60.03
CA GLN A 28 1.29 56.49 59.48
C GLN A 28 1.35 56.19 57.97
N PRO A 29 1.94 57.08 57.15
CA PRO A 29 2.10 56.82 55.72
C PRO A 29 3.09 55.67 55.50
N VAL A 30 2.56 54.52 55.11
CA VAL A 30 3.33 53.34 54.72
C VAL A 30 4.09 53.68 53.43
N ARG A 31 5.43 53.72 53.51
CA ARG A 31 6.29 53.72 52.31
C ARG A 31 5.96 52.48 51.48
N PRO A 32 5.70 52.58 50.17
CA PRO A 32 5.50 51.41 49.34
C PRO A 32 6.80 50.60 49.31
N VAL A 33 6.79 49.44 49.97
CA VAL A 33 7.77 48.40 49.74
C VAL A 33 7.53 47.91 48.32
N VAL A 34 8.43 48.25 47.41
CA VAL A 34 8.47 47.67 46.08
C VAL A 34 8.82 46.19 46.26
N VAL A 35 7.80 45.34 46.27
CA VAL A 35 7.97 43.90 46.14
C VAL A 35 8.47 43.66 44.72
N VAL A 36 9.78 43.49 44.57
CA VAL A 36 10.35 42.94 43.33
C VAL A 36 9.77 41.53 43.19
N PRO A 37 9.05 41.21 42.09
CA PRO A 37 8.55 39.86 41.90
C PRO A 37 9.76 38.93 41.77
N VAL A 38 9.91 38.01 42.71
CA VAL A 38 10.78 36.85 42.51
C VAL A 38 10.20 36.10 41.32
N ALA A 39 10.95 36.09 40.21
CA ALA A 39 10.56 35.42 38.99
C ALA A 39 10.21 33.96 39.30
N GLN A 40 8.95 33.58 39.04
CA GLN A 40 8.58 32.17 38.97
C GLN A 40 9.52 31.48 37.97
N PRO A 41 10.02 30.26 38.26
CA PRO A 41 10.70 29.46 37.25
C PRO A 41 9.74 29.34 36.07
N ALA A 42 10.13 29.90 34.93
CA ALA A 42 9.36 29.79 33.71
C ALA A 42 9.12 28.30 33.45
N ALA A 43 7.85 27.88 33.42
CA ALA A 43 7.50 26.57 32.92
C ALA A 43 8.19 26.41 31.55
N PRO A 44 8.90 25.29 31.29
CA PRO A 44 9.53 25.10 29.99
C PRO A 44 8.45 25.28 28.93
N ALA A 45 8.68 26.22 28.01
CA ALA A 45 7.79 26.45 26.89
C ALA A 45 7.48 25.09 26.25
N PRO A 46 6.22 24.77 25.93
CA PRO A 46 5.92 23.52 25.25
C PRO A 46 6.79 23.47 24.00
N SER A 47 7.68 22.47 23.93
CA SER A 47 8.49 22.24 22.74
C SER A 47 7.59 22.37 21.53
N PRO A 48 7.97 23.16 20.50
CA PRO A 48 7.15 23.28 19.32
C PRO A 48 6.92 21.87 18.80
N ALA A 49 5.68 21.40 18.87
CA ALA A 49 5.29 20.15 18.25
C ALA A 49 5.80 20.22 16.81
N PRO A 50 6.41 19.14 16.27
CA PRO A 50 6.88 19.15 14.90
C PRO A 50 5.74 19.65 14.04
N LYS A 51 5.93 20.81 13.40
CA LYS A 51 4.91 21.44 12.57
C LYS A 51 4.65 20.41 11.47
N ALA A 52 3.57 19.64 11.60
CA ALA A 52 3.24 18.59 10.66
C ALA A 52 3.22 19.26 9.28
N ALA A 53 4.12 18.84 8.40
CA ALA A 53 4.20 19.38 7.05
C ALA A 53 2.78 19.31 6.47
N PRO A 54 2.30 20.36 5.78
CA PRO A 54 0.95 20.37 5.24
C PRO A 54 0.79 19.13 4.38
N ALA A 55 -0.04 18.19 4.83
CA ALA A 55 -0.36 17.00 4.06
C ALA A 55 -0.95 17.51 2.73
N PRO A 56 -0.48 17.00 1.57
CA PRO A 56 -1.04 17.39 0.29
C PRO A 56 -2.55 17.21 0.39
N SER A 57 -3.30 18.31 0.21
CA SER A 57 -4.73 18.33 0.50
C SER A 57 -5.40 17.14 -0.16
N GLY A 58 -6.20 16.38 0.59
CA GLY A 58 -6.89 15.17 0.16
C GLY A 58 -7.92 15.36 -0.96
N LYS A 59 -7.74 16.37 -1.82
CA LYS A 59 -8.57 16.74 -2.97
C LYS A 59 -8.23 15.92 -4.23
N LEU A 60 -7.00 15.41 -4.34
CA LEU A 60 -6.50 14.68 -5.52
C LEU A 60 -6.46 13.15 -5.35
N TRP A 61 -7.04 12.61 -4.29
CA TRP A 61 -6.99 11.17 -4.00
C TRP A 61 -7.51 10.30 -5.16
N TRP A 62 -8.59 10.74 -5.82
CA TRP A 62 -9.20 10.03 -6.94
C TRP A 62 -8.30 9.99 -8.19
N VAL A 63 -7.51 11.04 -8.43
CA VAL A 63 -6.57 11.11 -9.56
C VAL A 63 -5.54 10.00 -9.45
N TRP A 64 -4.97 9.82 -8.26
CA TRP A 64 -3.96 8.80 -8.02
C TRP A 64 -4.54 7.39 -8.07
N CYS A 65 -5.76 7.18 -7.57
CA CYS A 65 -6.46 5.91 -7.73
C CYS A 65 -6.71 5.58 -9.21
N LEU A 66 -7.14 6.57 -10.00
CA LEU A 66 -7.39 6.40 -11.43
C LEU A 66 -6.09 6.13 -12.20
N ALA A 67 -5.01 6.86 -11.90
CA ALA A 67 -3.70 6.66 -12.49
C ALA A 67 -3.14 5.26 -12.17
N GLY A 68 -3.29 4.80 -10.91
CA GLY A 68 -2.93 3.44 -10.52
C GLY A 68 -3.74 2.39 -11.28
N ALA A 69 -5.07 2.54 -11.35
CA ALA A 69 -5.93 1.63 -12.10
C ALA A 69 -5.57 1.58 -13.60
N PHE A 70 -5.24 2.73 -14.19
CA PHE A 70 -4.78 2.82 -15.58
C PHE A 70 -3.46 2.06 -15.78
N ALA A 71 -2.48 2.20 -14.88
CA ALA A 71 -1.25 1.43 -14.95
C ALA A 71 -1.50 -0.09 -14.87
N CYS A 72 -2.44 -0.54 -14.02
CA CYS A 72 -2.84 -1.96 -13.98
C CYS A 72 -3.48 -2.41 -15.30
N LEU A 73 -4.32 -1.58 -15.90
CA LEU A 73 -4.96 -1.85 -17.19
C LEU A 73 -3.92 -2.00 -18.30
N VAL A 74 -2.94 -1.09 -18.35
CA VAL A 74 -1.84 -1.18 -19.32
C VAL A 74 -1.04 -2.46 -19.11
N LEU A 75 -0.71 -2.80 -17.85
CA LEU A 75 0.00 -4.05 -17.54
C LEU A 75 -0.79 -5.29 -17.96
N PHE A 76 -2.10 -5.30 -17.73
CA PHE A 76 -3.00 -6.35 -18.19
C PHE A 76 -2.96 -6.50 -19.71
N VAL A 77 -3.07 -5.40 -20.46
CA VAL A 77 -2.99 -5.41 -21.93
C VAL A 77 -1.62 -5.93 -22.38
N VAL A 78 -0.53 -5.52 -21.73
CA VAL A 78 0.81 -6.02 -22.04
C VAL A 78 0.90 -7.52 -21.80
N CYS A 79 0.42 -8.04 -20.66
CA CYS A 79 0.40 -9.48 -20.40
C CYS A 79 -0.44 -10.27 -21.41
N LEU A 80 -1.59 -9.73 -21.84
CA LEU A 80 -2.41 -10.37 -22.88
C LEU A 80 -1.66 -10.49 -24.22
N ASN A 81 -0.94 -9.45 -24.61
CA ASN A 81 -0.18 -9.44 -25.87
C ASN A 81 1.11 -10.25 -25.78
N CYS A 82 1.70 -10.35 -24.58
CA CYS A 82 2.91 -11.10 -24.30
C CYS A 82 2.61 -12.50 -23.75
N ASN A 83 1.64 -13.22 -24.33
CA ASN A 83 1.26 -14.54 -23.84
C ASN A 83 2.23 -15.63 -24.34
N PRO A 84 3.06 -16.23 -23.47
CA PRO A 84 4.07 -17.22 -23.87
C PRO A 84 3.46 -18.44 -24.54
N ALA A 85 2.29 -18.88 -24.05
CA ALA A 85 1.62 -20.09 -24.52
C ALA A 85 1.19 -19.96 -25.99
N THR A 86 0.49 -18.87 -26.32
CA THR A 86 0.04 -18.64 -27.70
C THR A 86 1.22 -18.32 -28.62
N THR A 87 2.21 -17.55 -28.17
CA THR A 87 3.42 -17.26 -28.97
C THR A 87 4.18 -18.53 -29.35
N ALA A 88 4.36 -19.45 -28.40
CA ALA A 88 5.01 -20.74 -28.68
C ALA A 88 4.20 -21.57 -29.68
N THR A 89 2.87 -21.65 -29.51
CA THR A 89 2.00 -22.40 -30.42
C THR A 89 2.00 -21.81 -31.83
N ASP A 90 1.89 -20.48 -31.98
CA ASP A 90 1.88 -19.80 -33.28
C ASP A 90 3.16 -20.10 -34.08
N ARG A 91 4.32 -20.16 -33.41
CA ARG A 91 5.59 -20.48 -34.07
C ARG A 91 5.72 -21.93 -34.47
N ILE A 92 5.36 -22.87 -33.59
CA ILE A 92 5.37 -24.31 -33.92
C ILE A 92 4.46 -24.54 -35.12
N TRP A 93 3.28 -23.92 -35.11
CA TRP A 93 2.33 -24.02 -36.21
C TRP A 93 2.86 -23.41 -37.51
N GLY A 94 3.48 -22.23 -37.45
CA GLY A 94 4.11 -21.62 -38.63
C GLY A 94 5.19 -22.52 -39.25
N LYS A 95 6.01 -23.20 -38.42
CA LYS A 95 7.01 -24.17 -38.90
C LYS A 95 6.36 -25.39 -39.55
N VAL A 96 5.30 -25.93 -38.94
CA VAL A 96 4.53 -27.07 -39.49
C VAL A 96 3.84 -26.69 -40.80
N GLN A 97 3.16 -25.54 -40.87
CA GLN A 97 2.55 -25.05 -42.10
C GLN A 97 3.58 -24.88 -43.22
N GLY A 98 4.76 -24.34 -42.91
CA GLY A 98 5.86 -24.23 -43.87
C GLY A 98 6.32 -25.59 -44.40
N ALA A 99 6.49 -26.58 -43.53
CA ALA A 99 6.90 -27.93 -43.93
C ALA A 99 5.80 -28.69 -44.71
N VAL A 100 4.55 -28.54 -44.31
CA VAL A 100 3.39 -29.19 -44.95
C VAL A 100 3.11 -28.56 -46.31
N ALA A 101 3.22 -27.23 -46.45
CA ALA A 101 3.06 -26.54 -47.73
C ALA A 101 4.12 -26.96 -48.77
N GLN A 102 5.28 -27.47 -48.32
CA GLN A 102 6.30 -28.03 -49.21
C GLN A 102 6.01 -29.48 -49.65
N GLN A 103 5.09 -30.18 -48.98
CA GLN A 103 4.85 -31.62 -49.17
C GLN A 103 3.48 -31.97 -49.75
N ILE A 104 2.49 -31.06 -49.71
CA ILE A 104 1.14 -31.34 -50.21
C ILE A 104 1.03 -31.02 -51.70
N ASP A 105 0.67 -32.04 -52.47
CA ASP A 105 0.25 -31.95 -53.87
C ASP A 105 -1.12 -31.24 -53.96
N PRO A 106 -1.30 -30.18 -54.77
CA PRO A 106 -2.54 -29.39 -54.84
C PRO A 106 -3.82 -30.15 -55.24
N GLU A 107 -3.74 -31.42 -55.66
CA GLU A 107 -4.90 -32.23 -56.06
C GLU A 107 -5.51 -33.08 -54.92
N ALA A 108 -5.06 -32.91 -53.67
CA ALA A 108 -5.54 -33.71 -52.54
C ALA A 108 -7.06 -33.58 -52.27
N HIS A 109 -7.76 -34.69 -52.52
CA HIS A 109 -9.22 -34.95 -52.45
C HIS A 109 -10.00 -34.35 -51.24
N PRO A 110 -11.32 -34.10 -51.38
CA PRO A 110 -12.21 -33.57 -50.32
C PRO A 110 -12.28 -34.39 -49.02
N LEU A 111 -11.97 -35.70 -49.05
CA LEU A 111 -11.87 -36.54 -47.85
C LEU A 111 -10.66 -36.18 -46.99
N LEU A 112 -9.55 -35.80 -47.62
CA LEU A 112 -8.35 -35.30 -46.95
C LEU A 112 -8.64 -33.94 -46.30
N ALA A 113 -9.40 -33.08 -46.98
CA ALA A 113 -9.86 -31.81 -46.43
C ALA A 113 -10.80 -31.98 -45.21
N TRP A 114 -11.71 -32.97 -45.23
CA TRP A 114 -12.59 -33.27 -44.09
C TRP A 114 -11.81 -33.82 -42.89
N GLY A 115 -10.91 -34.79 -43.13
CA GLY A 115 -10.04 -35.34 -42.09
C GLY A 115 -9.09 -34.29 -41.49
N ALA A 116 -8.52 -33.41 -42.34
CA ALA A 116 -7.70 -32.29 -41.91
C ALA A 116 -8.51 -31.28 -41.07
N ASN A 117 -9.76 -30.97 -41.44
CA ASN A 117 -10.61 -30.07 -40.66
C ASN A 117 -10.96 -30.62 -39.27
N PHE A 118 -11.24 -31.93 -39.17
CA PHE A 118 -11.50 -32.57 -37.88
C PHE A 118 -10.25 -32.56 -36.99
N LEU A 119 -9.09 -32.90 -37.56
CA LEU A 119 -7.81 -32.85 -36.86
C LEU A 119 -7.47 -31.42 -36.43
N PHE A 120 -7.69 -30.44 -37.30
CA PHE A 120 -7.45 -29.03 -37.03
C PHE A 120 -8.34 -28.52 -35.89
N ASN A 121 -9.64 -28.75 -35.94
CA ASN A 121 -10.53 -28.27 -34.88
C ASN A 121 -10.24 -28.94 -33.53
N LYS A 122 -9.99 -30.25 -33.51
CA LYS A 122 -9.83 -31.00 -32.26
C LYS A 122 -8.44 -30.82 -31.63
N TYR A 123 -7.38 -30.83 -32.43
CA TYR A 123 -6.00 -30.86 -31.94
C TYR A 123 -5.27 -29.52 -32.04
N LEU A 124 -5.83 -28.52 -32.75
CA LEU A 124 -5.21 -27.20 -32.91
C LEU A 124 -6.10 -26.08 -32.38
N ALA A 125 -7.30 -25.92 -32.94
CA ALA A 125 -8.15 -24.77 -32.60
C ALA A 125 -8.61 -24.78 -31.13
N LEU A 126 -9.07 -25.94 -30.63
CA LEU A 126 -9.53 -26.07 -29.25
C LEU A 126 -8.42 -25.85 -28.20
N PRO A 127 -7.24 -26.52 -28.26
CA PRO A 127 -6.17 -26.28 -27.31
C PRO A 127 -5.58 -24.86 -27.43
N TYR A 128 -5.54 -24.28 -28.64
CA TYR A 128 -5.11 -22.89 -28.82
C TYR A 128 -6.06 -21.90 -28.11
N ALA A 129 -7.37 -22.08 -28.27
CA ALA A 129 -8.37 -21.28 -27.57
C ALA A 129 -8.25 -21.41 -26.05
N GLN A 130 -7.95 -22.63 -25.54
CA GLN A 130 -7.68 -22.86 -24.12
C GLN A 130 -6.43 -22.13 -23.65
N MET A 131 -5.33 -22.17 -24.41
CA MET A 131 -4.08 -21.44 -24.09
C MET A 131 -4.31 -19.92 -24.04
N LYS A 132 -5.15 -19.39 -24.94
CA LYS A 132 -5.55 -17.98 -24.93
C LYS A 132 -6.39 -17.64 -23.69
N ALA A 133 -7.34 -18.50 -23.32
CA ALA A 133 -8.17 -18.32 -22.14
C ALA A 133 -7.37 -18.41 -20.82
N ILE A 134 -6.38 -19.31 -20.75
CA ILE A 134 -5.45 -19.43 -19.61
C ILE A 134 -4.62 -18.15 -19.49
N GLY A 135 -4.03 -17.66 -20.59
CA GLY A 135 -3.27 -16.41 -20.58
C GLY A 135 -4.12 -15.21 -20.16
N PHE A 136 -5.37 -15.14 -20.63
CA PHE A 136 -6.32 -14.12 -20.18
C PHE A 136 -6.62 -14.20 -18.69
N THR A 137 -6.92 -15.40 -18.19
CA THR A 137 -7.23 -15.63 -16.77
C THR A 137 -6.06 -15.24 -15.89
N PHE A 138 -4.84 -15.64 -16.28
CA PHE A 138 -3.62 -15.24 -15.61
C PHE A 138 -3.45 -13.72 -15.58
N ALA A 139 -3.53 -13.07 -16.75
CA ALA A 139 -3.35 -11.62 -16.86
C ALA A 139 -4.40 -10.87 -16.01
N PHE A 140 -5.66 -11.30 -16.07
CA PHE A 140 -6.75 -10.72 -15.29
C PHE A 140 -6.49 -10.84 -13.78
N ILE A 141 -6.14 -12.04 -13.31
CA ILE A 141 -5.90 -12.28 -11.89
C ILE A 141 -4.66 -11.50 -11.43
N ALA A 142 -3.53 -11.68 -12.10
CA ALA A 142 -2.23 -11.17 -11.66
C ALA A 142 -2.08 -9.66 -11.83
N CYS A 143 -2.72 -9.04 -12.83
CA CYS A 143 -2.54 -7.62 -13.13
C CYS A 143 -3.70 -6.75 -12.63
N LEU A 144 -4.93 -7.28 -12.58
CA LEU A 144 -6.12 -6.51 -12.20
C LEU A 144 -6.66 -6.95 -10.85
N LEU A 145 -7.13 -8.19 -10.73
CA LEU A 145 -7.91 -8.65 -9.58
C LEU A 145 -7.09 -8.64 -8.29
N LEU A 146 -5.94 -9.31 -8.28
CA LEU A 146 -5.13 -9.44 -7.07
C LEU A 146 -4.55 -8.09 -6.66
N PRO A 147 -3.97 -7.30 -7.59
CA PRO A 147 -3.45 -6.01 -7.21
C PRO A 147 -4.56 -5.08 -6.68
N ALA A 148 -5.75 -5.04 -7.30
CA ALA A 148 -6.86 -4.20 -6.85
C ALA A 148 -7.43 -4.71 -5.52
N GLY A 149 -7.66 -6.01 -5.40
CA GLY A 149 -8.16 -6.67 -4.19
C GLY A 149 -7.23 -6.46 -3.00
N CYS A 150 -5.92 -6.67 -3.16
CA CYS A 150 -4.95 -6.44 -2.09
C CYS A 150 -4.88 -4.95 -1.70
N SER A 151 -4.99 -4.01 -2.64
CA SER A 151 -4.97 -2.58 -2.34
C SER A 151 -6.24 -2.12 -1.61
N LEU A 152 -7.40 -2.60 -2.04
CA LEU A 152 -8.68 -2.34 -1.37
C LEU A 152 -8.72 -2.97 0.02
N LEU A 153 -8.29 -4.23 0.15
CA LEU A 153 -8.26 -4.96 1.42
C LEU A 153 -7.27 -4.33 2.39
N SER A 154 -6.06 -3.97 1.94
CA SER A 154 -5.07 -3.30 2.79
C SER A 154 -5.50 -1.90 3.19
N ALA A 155 -6.19 -1.15 2.32
CA ALA A 155 -6.80 0.13 2.69
C ALA A 155 -7.95 -0.06 3.69
N ALA A 156 -8.82 -1.06 3.47
CA ALA A 156 -9.97 -1.36 4.31
C ALA A 156 -9.59 -1.88 5.70
N LEU A 157 -8.48 -2.62 5.82
CA LEU A 157 -7.93 -3.09 7.09
C LEU A 157 -7.02 -2.05 7.73
N GLY A 158 -6.15 -1.42 6.96
CA GLY A 158 -5.21 -0.42 7.45
C GLY A 158 -5.94 0.80 8.01
N HIS A 159 -6.95 1.31 7.32
CA HIS A 159 -7.68 2.49 7.74
C HIS A 159 -8.28 2.42 9.16
N PRO A 160 -9.05 1.39 9.56
CA PRO A 160 -9.56 1.29 10.93
C PRO A 160 -8.44 1.08 11.95
N ILE A 161 -7.40 0.30 11.63
CA ILE A 161 -6.23 0.12 12.51
C ILE A 161 -5.54 1.47 12.78
N PHE A 162 -5.48 2.36 11.78
CA PHE A 162 -4.93 3.70 11.92
C PHE A 162 -5.88 4.65 12.69
N MET A 163 -7.20 4.47 12.57
CA MET A 163 -8.21 5.29 13.27
C MET A 163 -8.41 4.92 14.75
N PHE A 164 -8.31 3.65 15.13
CA PHE A 164 -8.29 3.26 16.56
C PHE A 164 -7.15 3.95 17.35
N GLY A 165 -6.14 4.46 16.63
CA GLY A 165 -5.03 5.21 17.19
C GLY A 165 -5.16 6.74 17.20
N GLY A 166 -6.30 7.32 16.78
CA GLY A 166 -6.56 8.77 16.82
C GLY A 166 -5.91 9.60 15.69
N ALA A 167 -5.63 8.97 14.54
CA ALA A 167 -4.81 9.60 13.51
C ALA A 167 -5.52 10.74 12.73
N PRO A 168 -4.88 11.91 12.54
CA PRO A 168 -5.50 13.12 11.98
C PRO A 168 -5.70 13.10 10.45
N GLY A 169 -5.03 12.21 9.71
CA GLY A 169 -5.03 12.20 8.24
C GLY A 169 -6.37 11.82 7.58
N GLY A 170 -7.29 11.20 8.33
CA GLY A 170 -8.59 10.80 7.81
C GLY A 170 -8.53 9.74 6.70
N TRP A 171 -9.70 9.31 6.21
CA TRP A 171 -9.80 8.26 5.18
C TRP A 171 -9.23 8.70 3.82
N ARG A 172 -9.46 9.96 3.40
CA ARG A 172 -9.02 10.47 2.09
C ARG A 172 -7.49 10.47 1.93
N SER A 173 -6.74 10.80 2.98
CA SER A 173 -5.27 10.77 2.94
C SER A 173 -4.74 9.33 2.82
N THR A 174 -5.42 8.36 3.45
CA THR A 174 -5.10 6.95 3.28
C THR A 174 -5.29 6.53 1.83
N TRP A 175 -6.46 6.78 1.25
CA TRP A 175 -6.75 6.43 -0.14
C TRP A 175 -5.80 7.10 -1.14
N GLN A 176 -5.45 8.37 -0.92
CA GLN A 176 -4.46 9.06 -1.73
C GLN A 176 -3.09 8.38 -1.67
N SER A 177 -2.65 7.98 -0.48
CA SER A 177 -1.35 7.31 -0.29
C SER A 177 -1.33 5.93 -0.95
N TYR A 178 -2.42 5.16 -0.81
CA TYR A 178 -2.56 3.86 -1.49
C TYR A 178 -2.67 3.99 -3.02
N GLY A 179 -3.38 5.01 -3.52
CA GLY A 179 -3.47 5.30 -4.95
C GLY A 179 -2.11 5.69 -5.53
N LEU A 180 -1.38 6.59 -4.86
CA LEU A 180 -0.05 7.02 -5.29
C LEU A 180 0.95 5.86 -5.25
N HIS A 181 0.95 5.09 -4.16
CA HIS A 181 1.73 3.86 -4.04
C HIS A 181 1.49 2.94 -5.23
N ARG A 182 0.23 2.71 -5.58
CA ARG A 182 -0.13 1.82 -6.66
C ARG A 182 0.32 2.34 -8.02
N PHE A 183 0.13 3.62 -8.28
CA PHE A 183 0.64 4.27 -9.47
C PHE A 183 2.16 4.12 -9.59
N ILE A 184 2.93 4.48 -8.56
CA ILE A 184 4.40 4.36 -8.57
C ILE A 184 4.82 2.91 -8.81
N CYS A 185 4.21 1.97 -8.09
CA CYS A 185 4.56 0.57 -8.16
C CYS A 185 4.29 -0.03 -9.54
N ASP A 186 3.12 0.25 -10.11
CA ASP A 186 2.70 -0.34 -11.39
C ASP A 186 3.34 0.39 -12.57
N ALA A 187 3.50 1.72 -12.52
CA ALA A 187 4.23 2.48 -13.54
C ALA A 187 5.72 2.12 -13.56
N GLY A 188 6.35 1.97 -12.38
CA GLY A 188 7.73 1.49 -12.29
C GLY A 188 7.87 0.06 -12.82
N SER A 189 6.95 -0.84 -12.48
CA SER A 189 6.93 -2.21 -13.03
C SER A 189 6.80 -2.20 -14.55
N LEU A 190 5.88 -1.39 -15.09
CA LEU A 190 5.69 -1.22 -16.53
C LEU A 190 6.93 -0.68 -17.22
N LEU A 191 7.64 0.26 -16.62
CA LEU A 191 8.88 0.79 -17.18
C LEU A 191 9.93 -0.30 -17.31
N VAL A 192 10.13 -1.11 -16.27
CA VAL A 192 11.09 -2.24 -16.29
C VAL A 192 10.69 -3.28 -17.32
N ILE A 193 9.39 -3.61 -17.40
CA ILE A 193 8.88 -4.56 -18.40
C ILE A 193 9.07 -4.00 -19.81
N ALA A 194 8.76 -2.73 -20.05
CA ALA A 194 8.95 -2.09 -21.34
C ALA A 194 10.43 -2.11 -21.75
N LEU A 195 11.34 -1.78 -20.83
CA LEU A 195 12.79 -1.89 -21.07
C LEU A 195 13.19 -3.33 -21.41
N ALA A 196 12.70 -4.32 -20.67
CA ALA A 196 12.98 -5.73 -20.91
C ALA A 196 12.46 -6.25 -22.27
N LEU A 197 11.35 -5.70 -22.75
CA LEU A 197 10.70 -6.14 -24.00
C LEU A 197 11.19 -5.38 -25.25
N MET A 198 11.60 -4.12 -25.09
CA MET A 198 11.98 -3.22 -26.20
C MET A 198 13.48 -3.18 -26.46
N VAL A 199 14.31 -3.32 -25.42
CA VAL A 199 15.77 -3.34 -25.60
C VAL A 199 16.19 -4.72 -26.10
N PRO A 200 17.02 -4.82 -27.16
CA PRO A 200 17.52 -6.10 -27.66
C PRO A 200 18.53 -6.68 -26.66
N MET A 201 18.03 -7.41 -25.67
CA MET A 201 18.81 -8.11 -24.66
C MET A 201 18.68 -9.62 -24.83
N GLU A 202 19.68 -10.36 -24.38
CA GLU A 202 19.58 -11.81 -24.26
C GLU A 202 18.44 -12.16 -23.26
N PRO A 203 17.64 -13.22 -23.50
CA PRO A 203 16.55 -13.59 -22.60
C PRO A 203 16.98 -13.78 -21.14
N THR A 204 18.20 -14.26 -20.92
CA THR A 204 18.81 -14.43 -19.59
C THR A 204 19.07 -13.08 -18.90
N THR A 205 19.60 -12.09 -19.63
CA THR A 205 19.80 -10.72 -19.14
C THR A 205 18.46 -10.06 -18.83
N ALA A 206 17.50 -10.13 -19.75
CA ALA A 206 16.16 -9.58 -19.53
C ALA A 206 15.46 -10.23 -18.32
N ALA A 207 15.61 -11.54 -18.13
CA ALA A 207 15.12 -12.24 -16.94
C ALA A 207 15.76 -11.71 -15.65
N SER A 208 17.08 -11.53 -15.64
CA SER A 208 17.79 -10.99 -14.47
C SER A 208 17.31 -9.59 -14.10
N VAL A 209 17.06 -8.74 -15.12
CA VAL A 209 16.49 -7.40 -14.92
C VAL A 209 15.09 -7.50 -14.31
N LEU A 210 14.22 -8.34 -14.86
CA LEU A 210 12.85 -8.50 -14.34
C LEU A 210 12.82 -9.07 -12.91
N ILE A 211 13.64 -10.09 -12.64
CA ILE A 211 13.68 -10.78 -11.34
C ILE A 211 14.23 -9.85 -10.24
N VAL A 212 15.19 -8.97 -10.55
CA VAL A 212 15.77 -8.05 -9.57
C VAL A 212 14.92 -6.80 -9.41
N PHE A 213 14.57 -6.13 -10.50
CA PHE A 213 13.97 -4.81 -10.43
C PHE A 213 12.47 -4.82 -10.10
N LEU A 214 11.70 -5.85 -10.52
CA LEU A 214 10.27 -5.90 -10.18
C LEU A 214 10.04 -6.01 -8.66
N PRO A 215 10.69 -6.93 -7.92
CA PRO A 215 10.59 -6.95 -6.47
C PRO A 215 11.16 -5.69 -5.80
N ALA A 216 12.27 -5.15 -6.31
CA ALA A 216 12.89 -3.94 -5.75
C ALA A 216 11.96 -2.72 -5.83
N ILE A 217 11.29 -2.50 -6.97
CA ILE A 217 10.30 -1.42 -7.13
C ILE A 217 9.14 -1.60 -6.17
N ARG A 218 8.65 -2.84 -5.99
CA ARG A 218 7.55 -3.14 -5.07
C ARG A 218 7.95 -2.87 -3.62
N LEU A 219 9.15 -3.28 -3.22
CA LEU A 219 9.70 -3.00 -1.89
C LEU A 219 9.86 -1.48 -1.66
N GLY A 220 10.49 -0.77 -2.58
CA GLY A 220 10.69 0.68 -2.47
C GLY A 220 9.37 1.45 -2.42
N SER A 221 8.39 1.03 -3.22
CA SER A 221 7.03 1.56 -3.19
C SER A 221 6.38 1.34 -1.82
N MET A 222 6.44 0.12 -1.26
CA MET A 222 5.87 -0.18 0.06
C MET A 222 6.50 0.64 1.18
N ILE A 223 7.82 0.81 1.16
CA ILE A 223 8.53 1.69 2.11
C ILE A 223 7.99 3.12 1.98
N THR A 224 7.83 3.61 0.75
CA THR A 224 7.30 4.96 0.49
C THR A 224 5.87 5.12 1.01
N LEU A 225 4.99 4.15 0.75
CA LEU A 225 3.62 4.12 1.30
C LEU A 225 3.63 4.21 2.83
N TRP A 226 4.49 3.44 3.47
CA TRP A 226 4.61 3.44 4.93
C TRP A 226 5.09 4.76 5.49
N VAL A 227 6.11 5.37 4.87
CA VAL A 227 6.59 6.70 5.27
C VAL A 227 5.48 7.74 5.12
N LEU A 228 4.72 7.70 4.03
CA LEU A 228 3.60 8.61 3.78
C LEU A 228 2.48 8.41 4.81
N LEU A 229 2.11 7.16 5.11
CA LEU A 229 1.12 6.84 6.12
C LEU A 229 1.58 7.26 7.52
N ALA A 230 2.83 6.99 7.88
CA ALA A 230 3.40 7.38 9.17
C ALA A 230 3.40 8.89 9.37
N ARG A 231 3.71 9.66 8.33
CA ARG A 231 3.63 11.13 8.35
C ARG A 231 2.19 11.63 8.42
N ALA A 232 1.28 11.08 7.61
CA ALA A 232 -0.11 11.53 7.55
C ALA A 232 -0.89 11.20 8.83
N HIS A 233 -0.57 10.09 9.48
CA HIS A 233 -1.28 9.59 10.65
C HIS A 233 -0.53 9.80 11.98
N GLY A 234 0.69 10.36 11.93
CA GLY A 234 1.47 10.68 13.13
C GLY A 234 1.86 9.44 13.95
N PHE A 235 2.28 8.35 13.30
CA PHE A 235 2.65 7.14 14.02
C PHE A 235 3.90 7.36 14.87
N GLY A 236 3.79 7.11 16.18
CA GLY A 236 4.95 7.05 17.07
C GLY A 236 5.86 5.84 16.77
N PRO A 237 7.14 5.87 17.20
CA PRO A 237 8.13 4.82 16.90
C PRO A 237 7.69 3.40 17.27
N VAL A 238 6.99 3.26 18.40
CA VAL A 238 6.48 1.98 18.91
C VAL A 238 5.47 1.35 17.92
N ARG A 239 4.56 2.16 17.35
CA ARG A 239 3.56 1.66 16.40
C ARG A 239 4.21 1.23 15.08
N ILE A 240 5.25 1.96 14.66
CA ILE A 240 6.01 1.61 13.45
C ILE A 240 6.71 0.26 13.63
N ILE A 241 7.33 0.01 14.78
CA ILE A 241 8.07 -1.23 15.05
C ILE A 241 7.13 -2.43 15.19
N PHE A 242 6.09 -2.33 16.01
CA PHE A 242 5.24 -3.50 16.36
C PHE A 242 4.14 -3.79 15.35
N LEU A 243 3.56 -2.77 14.69
CA LEU A 243 2.51 -2.98 13.70
C LEU A 243 3.04 -2.80 12.28
N GLY A 244 3.96 -1.85 12.08
CA GLY A 244 4.43 -1.52 10.74
C GLY A 244 5.40 -2.52 10.15
N LEU A 245 6.45 -2.86 10.88
CA LEU A 245 7.51 -3.73 10.37
C LEU A 245 6.99 -5.14 10.01
N PRO A 246 6.16 -5.80 10.84
CA PRO A 246 5.57 -7.09 10.47
C PRO A 246 4.61 -6.99 9.27
N SER A 247 3.84 -5.91 9.17
CA SER A 247 2.94 -5.66 8.05
C SER A 247 3.71 -5.43 6.74
N ILE A 248 4.78 -4.63 6.78
CA ILE A 248 5.69 -4.42 5.63
C ILE A 248 6.26 -5.75 5.19
N PHE A 249 6.79 -6.54 6.12
CA PHE A 249 7.43 -7.81 5.79
C PHE A 249 6.46 -8.77 5.10
N PHE A 250 5.26 -8.96 5.66
CA PHE A 250 4.26 -9.84 5.08
C PHE A 250 3.78 -9.38 3.71
N VAL A 251 3.43 -8.08 3.58
CA VAL A 251 2.97 -7.51 2.30
C VAL A 251 4.08 -7.53 1.25
N THR A 252 5.34 -7.31 1.66
CA THR A 252 6.51 -7.37 0.77
C THR A 252 6.74 -8.78 0.26
N ILE A 253 6.65 -9.81 1.12
CA ILE A 253 6.80 -11.21 0.67
C ILE A 253 5.73 -11.55 -0.36
N PHE A 254 4.47 -11.25 -0.06
CA PHE A 254 3.36 -11.55 -0.98
C PHE A 254 3.49 -10.78 -2.30
N SER A 255 3.80 -9.48 -2.21
CA SER A 255 4.00 -8.62 -3.38
C SER A 255 5.24 -9.02 -4.20
N GLY A 256 6.30 -9.48 -3.55
CA GLY A 256 7.52 -9.97 -4.19
C GLY A 256 7.29 -11.29 -4.90
N PHE A 257 6.50 -12.19 -4.31
CA PHE A 257 6.09 -13.44 -4.96
C PHE A 257 5.29 -13.19 -6.24
N LEU A 258 4.36 -12.23 -6.23
CA LEU A 258 3.63 -11.83 -7.44
C LEU A 258 4.53 -11.20 -8.50
N ALA A 259 5.47 -10.35 -8.09
CA ALA A 259 6.46 -9.77 -8.99
C ALA A 259 7.33 -10.85 -9.63
N PHE A 260 7.69 -11.90 -8.86
CA PHE A 260 8.45 -13.04 -9.35
C PHE A 260 7.64 -13.88 -10.35
N ILE A 261 6.36 -14.17 -10.06
CA ILE A 261 5.46 -14.86 -11.00
C ILE A 261 5.34 -14.08 -12.31
N LEU A 262 5.19 -12.76 -12.21
CA LEU A 262 5.12 -11.88 -13.39
C LEU A 262 6.43 -11.89 -14.18
N ALA A 263 7.58 -11.87 -13.50
CA ALA A 263 8.89 -12.00 -14.13
C ALA A 263 9.04 -13.32 -14.89
N LEU A 264 8.61 -14.44 -14.29
CA LEU A 264 8.62 -15.76 -14.94
C LEU A 264 7.72 -15.80 -16.17
N TYR A 265 6.55 -15.16 -16.12
CA TYR A 265 5.64 -15.08 -17.26
C TYR A 265 6.29 -14.35 -18.45
N PHE A 266 6.89 -13.19 -18.21
CA PHE A 266 7.58 -12.44 -19.26
C PHE A 266 8.86 -13.12 -19.73
N TYR A 267 9.58 -13.80 -18.84
CA TYR A 267 10.71 -14.64 -19.22
C TYR A 267 10.28 -15.75 -20.18
N ALA A 268 9.22 -16.50 -19.85
CA ALA A 268 8.68 -17.53 -20.73
C ALA A 268 8.28 -16.95 -22.10
N TYR A 269 7.74 -15.72 -22.13
CA TYR A 269 7.40 -15.04 -23.37
C TYR A 269 8.63 -14.70 -24.19
N LEU A 270 9.67 -14.15 -23.57
CA LEU A 270 10.94 -13.82 -24.23
C LEU A 270 11.61 -15.06 -24.81
N VAL A 271 11.59 -16.17 -24.07
CA VAL A 271 12.09 -17.47 -24.53
C VAL A 271 11.28 -17.98 -25.72
N ALA A 272 9.95 -17.94 -25.65
CA ALA A 272 9.09 -18.32 -26.77
C ALA A 272 9.30 -17.42 -28.01
N ARG A 273 9.68 -16.15 -27.80
CA ARG A 273 10.02 -15.19 -28.85
C ARG A 273 11.44 -15.37 -29.42
N SER A 274 12.36 -16.07 -28.74
CA SER A 274 13.72 -16.26 -29.25
C SER A 274 13.91 -17.49 -30.15
N PHE A 275 13.00 -18.47 -30.17
CA PHE A 275 13.10 -19.76 -30.91
C PHE A 275 12.28 -19.87 -32.20
#